data_AF-A0A973R286-F1
#
_entry.id   AF-A0A973R286-F1
#
_cell.length_a   1.000
_cell.length_b   1.000
_cell.length_c   1.000
_cell.angle_alpha   90.00
_cell.angle_beta   90.00
_cell.angle_gamma   90.00
#
_symmetry.space_group_name_H-M   'P 1'
#
loop_
_entity.id
_entity.type
_entity.pdbx_description
1 polymer ?
#
loop_
_entity_poly.entity_id
_entity_poly.type
_entity_poly.pdbx_seq_one_letter_code
_entity_poly.pdbx_strand_id
1 'polypeptide(L)'
;MTIRRGDPCTIPDCGKPVMGRGWCSRHYGIWRKFGDPLHPVRKYERRDGECSESGCTNKLNRNGMCHKHATRMERYGTTMEPYERRFWASVDRRGEDQCWPWMGVLQSNGYGMYGSIGSRLAHRIAYRLTAGPIPEGLVLDHLCHTRDRSCADNANCPHRRCVNPTHLEPVTRRENIARGRGGDSWGYARPQSKPRAEKPTVCTNGCNRPLYKRDLCRPCYRKWLKDPAVERPSQRTPEQRFWAKVRKTDTCWLWTASINRHTGYARFGVRHGEMVDGHRYSYLLHHGAIPEKHDVHHTCHVRHCVNPAHLEAVTRAENLRQRKVRRS
;
A
#
# COMPACT_ATOMS: atom_id res chain seq x y z
N MET A 1 25.98 28.09 -52.74
CA MET A 1 26.09 28.14 -51.26
C MET A 1 25.29 26.98 -50.69
N THR A 2 25.93 26.08 -49.95
CA THR A 2 25.26 24.92 -49.32
C THR A 2 24.62 25.37 -48.01
N ILE A 3 23.28 25.38 -47.94
CA ILE A 3 22.54 25.76 -46.74
C ILE A 3 22.69 24.66 -45.69
N ARG A 4 23.25 25.00 -44.53
CA ARG A 4 23.48 24.10 -43.42
C ARG A 4 22.39 24.23 -42.36
N ARG A 5 22.26 23.20 -41.54
CA ARG A 5 21.38 23.23 -40.37
C ARG A 5 21.85 24.32 -39.42
N GLY A 6 20.96 25.23 -39.03
CA GLY A 6 21.29 26.41 -38.22
C GLY A 6 21.41 27.73 -39.01
N ASP A 7 21.56 27.68 -40.33
CA ASP A 7 21.54 28.88 -41.18
C ASP A 7 20.16 29.58 -41.12
N PRO A 8 20.06 30.87 -41.44
CA PRO A 8 18.77 31.55 -41.51
C PRO A 8 17.88 30.95 -42.61
N CYS A 9 16.59 30.83 -42.31
CA CYS A 9 15.57 30.36 -43.24
C CYS A 9 15.61 31.17 -44.54
N THR A 10 15.53 30.49 -45.69
CA THR A 10 15.54 31.13 -47.02
C THR A 10 14.28 31.93 -47.35
N ILE A 11 13.25 31.87 -46.51
CA ILE A 11 12.06 32.70 -46.66
C ILE A 11 12.43 34.11 -46.17
N PRO A 12 12.30 35.16 -47.02
CA PRO A 12 12.57 36.54 -46.65
C PRO A 12 11.89 36.92 -45.33
N ASP A 13 12.58 37.71 -44.51
CA ASP A 13 12.09 38.23 -43.23
C ASP A 13 11.74 37.19 -42.16
N CYS A 14 12.09 35.91 -42.35
CA CYS A 14 11.84 34.88 -41.34
C CYS A 14 12.91 34.87 -40.24
N GLY A 15 14.19 34.90 -40.61
CA GLY A 15 15.35 34.89 -39.70
C GLY A 15 15.53 33.64 -38.81
N LYS A 16 14.57 32.71 -38.79
CA LYS A 16 14.61 31.51 -37.93
C LYS A 16 15.57 30.46 -38.48
N PRO A 17 16.21 29.63 -37.62
CA PRO A 17 17.19 28.65 -38.05
C PRO A 17 16.57 27.54 -38.91
N VAL A 18 17.30 27.12 -39.94
CA VAL A 18 16.95 26.03 -40.86
C VAL A 18 17.02 24.70 -40.13
N MET A 19 15.93 23.93 -40.28
CA MET A 19 15.84 22.55 -39.78
C MET A 19 16.01 21.52 -40.90
N GLY A 20 15.71 21.88 -42.15
CA GLY A 20 15.88 21.06 -43.36
C GLY A 20 15.33 21.75 -44.61
N ARG A 21 15.85 21.39 -45.80
CA ARG A 21 15.47 22.00 -47.11
C ARG A 21 15.61 23.53 -47.19
N GLY A 22 16.50 24.13 -46.40
CA GLY A 22 16.64 25.59 -46.36
C GLY A 22 15.52 26.32 -45.62
N TRP A 23 14.61 25.59 -44.96
CA TRP A 23 13.48 26.18 -44.24
C TRP A 23 13.52 25.90 -42.73
N CYS A 24 12.97 26.83 -41.95
CA CYS A 24 12.74 26.62 -40.52
C CYS A 24 11.65 25.56 -40.29
N SER A 25 11.53 25.05 -39.05
CA SER A 25 10.53 24.04 -38.68
C SER A 25 9.09 24.41 -39.10
N ARG A 26 8.73 25.70 -39.01
CA ARG A 26 7.41 26.20 -39.39
C ARG A 26 7.18 26.12 -40.90
N HIS A 27 8.04 26.72 -41.72
CA HIS A 27 7.87 26.73 -43.18
C HIS A 27 8.02 25.32 -43.78
N TYR A 28 8.93 24.50 -43.24
CA TYR A 28 9.01 23.09 -43.60
C TYR A 28 7.70 22.34 -43.29
N GLY A 29 7.08 22.62 -42.14
CA GLY A 29 5.80 22.03 -41.75
C GLY A 29 4.62 22.48 -42.61
N ILE A 30 4.59 23.75 -43.02
CA ILE A 30 3.58 24.29 -43.94
C ILE A 30 3.73 23.65 -45.32
N TRP A 31 4.95 23.64 -45.88
CA TRP A 31 5.25 22.98 -47.15
C TRP A 31 4.88 21.50 -47.14
N ARG A 32 5.21 20.75 -46.08
CA ARG A 32 4.86 19.33 -45.95
C ARG A 32 3.34 19.09 -46.00
N LYS A 33 2.53 20.07 -45.58
CA LYS A 33 1.06 19.93 -45.50
C LYS A 33 0.34 20.48 -46.72
N PHE A 34 0.86 21.53 -47.35
CA PHE A 34 0.16 22.30 -48.38
C PHE A 34 0.94 22.46 -49.69
N GLY A 35 2.15 21.91 -49.78
CA GLY A 35 3.01 22.00 -50.97
C GLY A 35 3.71 23.35 -51.15
N ASP A 36 3.30 24.38 -50.43
CA ASP A 36 3.85 25.74 -50.48
C ASP A 36 4.31 26.19 -49.07
N PRO A 37 5.59 26.54 -48.85
CA PRO A 37 6.08 27.04 -47.56
C PRO A 37 5.44 28.37 -47.11
N LEU A 38 4.84 29.12 -48.02
CA LEU A 38 4.16 30.39 -47.78
C LEU A 38 2.63 30.26 -47.68
N HIS A 39 2.09 29.03 -47.73
CA HIS A 39 0.65 28.83 -47.68
C HIS A 39 0.03 29.57 -46.49
N PRO A 40 -1.03 30.38 -46.71
CA PRO A 40 -1.63 31.21 -45.68
C PRO A 40 -2.13 30.33 -44.54
N VAL A 41 -1.52 30.50 -43.36
CA VAL A 41 -2.02 29.94 -42.12
C VAL A 41 -2.86 31.00 -41.43
N ARG A 42 -4.14 30.70 -41.16
CA ARG A 42 -4.98 31.56 -40.31
C ARG A 42 -4.22 31.84 -39.01
N LYS A 43 -3.85 33.10 -38.78
CA LYS A 43 -3.37 33.53 -37.47
C LYS A 43 -4.58 33.46 -36.54
N TYR A 44 -4.55 32.56 -35.56
CA TYR A 44 -5.51 32.61 -34.48
C TYR A 44 -5.21 33.88 -33.69
N GLU A 45 -6.11 34.86 -33.74
CA GLU A 45 -6.06 36.00 -32.84
C GLU A 45 -6.13 35.46 -31.41
N ARG A 46 -5.07 35.71 -30.65
CA ARG A 46 -5.03 35.36 -29.23
C ARG A 46 -5.96 36.32 -28.52
N ARG A 47 -7.10 35.82 -28.04
CA ARG A 47 -7.98 36.59 -27.16
C ARG A 47 -7.43 36.50 -25.74
N ASP A 48 -7.29 37.66 -25.11
CA ASP A 48 -6.93 37.74 -23.70
C ASP A 48 -8.15 37.38 -22.84
N GLY A 49 -7.92 36.61 -21.79
CA GLY A 49 -8.93 36.20 -20.81
C GLY A 49 -8.72 34.78 -20.29
N GLU A 50 -9.39 34.50 -19.18
CA GLU A 50 -9.30 33.24 -18.43
C GLU A 50 -10.39 32.27 -18.87
N CYS A 51 -10.09 30.97 -18.79
CA CYS A 51 -11.07 29.94 -19.08
C CYS A 51 -12.23 30.00 -18.08
N SER A 52 -13.47 29.87 -18.54
CA SER A 52 -14.66 29.81 -17.68
C SER A 52 -14.72 28.58 -16.75
N GLU A 53 -13.70 27.72 -16.76
CA GLU A 53 -13.65 26.55 -15.89
C GLU A 53 -12.88 26.90 -14.62
N SER A 54 -13.52 26.64 -13.48
CA SER A 54 -12.98 26.99 -12.17
C SER A 54 -11.58 26.40 -11.96
N GLY A 55 -10.62 27.24 -11.57
CA GLY A 55 -9.23 26.84 -11.35
C GLY A 55 -8.39 26.61 -12.62
N CYS A 56 -8.93 26.89 -13.82
CA CYS A 56 -8.19 26.73 -15.05
C CYS A 56 -7.44 28.01 -15.46
N THR A 57 -6.10 27.96 -15.43
CA THR A 57 -5.23 29.09 -15.83
C THR A 57 -4.91 29.13 -17.32
N ASN A 58 -5.53 28.28 -18.13
CA ASN A 58 -5.26 28.23 -19.57
C ASN A 58 -5.94 29.39 -20.31
N LYS A 59 -5.24 29.94 -21.30
CA LYS A 59 -5.76 31.01 -22.16
C LYS A 59 -6.98 30.57 -22.97
N LEU A 60 -7.90 31.51 -23.15
CA LEU A 60 -9.12 31.34 -23.95
C LEU A 60 -8.84 30.99 -25.41
N ASN A 61 -9.77 30.24 -26.00
CA ASN A 61 -9.80 29.97 -27.45
C ASN A 61 -11.13 30.44 -28.08
N ARG A 62 -12.25 29.77 -27.77
CA ARG A 62 -13.58 30.03 -28.35
C ARG A 62 -14.67 29.74 -27.31
N ASN A 63 -15.79 30.46 -27.35
CA ASN A 63 -16.97 30.25 -26.49
C ASN A 63 -16.68 30.29 -24.97
N GLY A 64 -15.80 31.19 -24.52
CA GLY A 64 -15.49 31.35 -23.09
C GLY A 64 -14.63 30.25 -22.48
N MET A 65 -14.16 29.27 -23.26
CA MET A 65 -13.32 28.15 -22.78
C MET A 65 -11.92 28.12 -23.42
N CYS A 66 -10.95 27.54 -22.72
CA CYS A 66 -9.65 27.20 -23.30
C CYS A 66 -9.80 26.10 -24.36
N HIS A 67 -8.84 25.99 -25.29
CA HIS A 67 -8.88 24.99 -26.38
C HIS A 67 -9.17 23.57 -25.86
N LYS A 68 -8.53 23.17 -24.75
CA LYS A 68 -8.71 21.84 -24.16
C LYS A 68 -10.14 21.61 -23.66
N HIS A 69 -10.74 22.60 -23.00
CA HIS A 69 -12.11 22.49 -22.48
C HIS A 69 -13.16 22.53 -23.58
N ALA A 70 -13.00 23.43 -24.56
CA ALA A 70 -13.89 23.49 -25.72
C ALA A 70 -13.91 22.16 -26.50
N THR A 71 -12.74 21.59 -26.81
CA THR A 71 -12.66 20.30 -27.51
C THR A 71 -13.29 19.14 -26.72
N ARG A 72 -13.16 19.14 -25.39
CA ARG A 72 -13.80 18.09 -24.55
C ARG A 72 -15.32 18.26 -24.51
N MET A 73 -15.80 19.49 -24.38
CA MET A 73 -17.23 19.80 -24.43
C MET A 73 -17.86 19.34 -25.76
N GLU A 74 -17.23 19.67 -26.89
CA GLU A 74 -17.69 19.26 -28.22
C GLU A 74 -17.70 17.73 -28.42
N ARG A 75 -16.65 17.03 -27.97
CA ARG A 75 -16.56 15.57 -28.15
C ARG A 75 -17.42 14.76 -27.20
N TYR A 76 -17.66 15.27 -25.99
CA TYR A 76 -18.12 14.45 -24.89
C TYR A 76 -19.24 15.06 -24.05
N GLY A 77 -19.67 16.28 -24.34
CA GLY A 77 -20.69 16.98 -23.56
C GLY A 77 -20.25 17.36 -22.13
N THR A 78 -18.94 17.34 -21.84
CA THR A 78 -18.40 17.71 -20.52
C THR A 78 -16.96 18.20 -20.63
N THR A 79 -16.56 19.12 -19.76
CA THR A 79 -15.17 19.59 -19.62
C THR A 79 -14.29 18.64 -18.82
N MET A 80 -14.87 17.63 -18.14
CA MET A 80 -14.14 16.60 -17.40
C MET A 80 -13.18 15.82 -18.31
N GLU A 81 -11.96 15.60 -17.81
CA GLU A 81 -10.98 14.73 -18.44
C GLU A 81 -11.52 13.30 -18.56
N PRO A 82 -11.32 12.57 -19.69
CA PRO A 82 -11.74 11.17 -19.83
C PRO A 82 -11.23 10.23 -18.72
N TYR A 83 -10.14 10.58 -18.04
CA TYR A 83 -9.68 9.87 -16.85
C TYR A 83 -10.63 9.99 -15.66
N GLU A 84 -11.13 11.20 -15.39
CA GLU A 84 -12.06 11.50 -14.31
C GLU A 84 -13.45 10.90 -14.58
N ARG A 85 -13.94 11.02 -15.82
CA ARG A 85 -15.22 10.42 -16.20
C ARG A 85 -15.25 8.91 -15.98
N ARG A 86 -14.19 8.21 -16.44
CA ARG A 86 -14.07 6.76 -16.26
C ARG A 86 -13.95 6.36 -14.80
N PHE A 87 -13.34 7.20 -13.96
CA PHE A 87 -13.27 6.99 -12.53
C PHE A 87 -14.68 7.01 -11.92
N TRP A 88 -15.42 8.10 -12.12
CA TRP A 88 -16.76 8.27 -11.54
C TRP A 88 -17.80 7.29 -12.09
N ALA A 89 -17.64 6.80 -13.32
CA ALA A 89 -18.46 5.71 -13.86
C ALA A 89 -18.29 4.37 -13.11
N SER A 90 -17.21 4.21 -12.33
CA SER A 90 -16.92 3.00 -11.53
C SER A 90 -17.33 3.16 -10.06
N VAL A 91 -18.08 4.21 -9.73
CA VAL A 91 -18.52 4.56 -8.37
C VAL A 91 -20.04 4.52 -8.31
N ASP A 92 -20.58 3.75 -7.37
CA ASP A 92 -21.99 3.84 -7.00
C ASP A 92 -22.17 5.08 -6.11
N ARG A 93 -22.49 6.23 -6.73
CA ARG A 93 -22.69 7.51 -6.04
C ARG A 93 -24.07 7.54 -5.39
N ARG A 94 -24.10 7.80 -4.08
CA ARG A 94 -25.31 7.87 -3.26
C ARG A 94 -25.45 9.27 -2.64
N GLY A 95 -26.33 9.43 -1.65
CA GLY A 95 -26.43 10.68 -0.88
C GLY A 95 -25.11 11.11 -0.23
N GLU A 96 -25.02 12.37 0.18
CA GLU A 96 -23.78 12.98 0.69
C GLU A 96 -23.26 12.35 1.98
N ASP A 97 -24.15 11.88 2.86
CA ASP A 97 -23.83 11.17 4.10
C ASP A 97 -23.72 9.65 3.92
N GLN A 98 -23.95 9.16 2.70
CA GLN A 98 -23.89 7.74 2.39
C GLN A 98 -22.52 7.35 1.86
N CYS A 99 -22.10 6.12 2.13
CA CYS A 99 -20.91 5.59 1.49
C CYS A 99 -21.13 5.51 -0.02
N TRP A 100 -20.09 5.83 -0.79
CA TRP A 100 -20.06 5.65 -2.25
C TRP A 100 -19.17 4.44 -2.58
N PRO A 101 -19.75 3.25 -2.79
CA PRO A 101 -18.97 2.05 -3.04
C PRO A 101 -18.20 2.12 -4.36
N TRP A 102 -16.92 1.75 -4.31
CA TRP A 102 -16.13 1.44 -5.49
C TRP A 102 -16.58 0.09 -6.08
N MET A 103 -16.93 0.10 -7.37
CA MET A 103 -17.43 -1.07 -8.10
C MET A 103 -16.35 -1.79 -8.92
N GLY A 104 -15.14 -1.22 -9.00
CA GLY A 104 -14.02 -1.81 -9.73
C GLY A 104 -13.20 -2.83 -8.91
N VAL A 105 -11.99 -3.11 -9.40
CA VAL A 105 -11.08 -4.10 -8.80
C VAL A 105 -10.72 -3.73 -7.35
N LEU A 106 -10.72 -4.72 -6.46
CA LEU A 106 -10.34 -4.60 -5.07
C LEU A 106 -8.97 -5.27 -4.81
N GLN A 107 -8.21 -4.73 -3.87
CA GLN A 107 -7.05 -5.39 -3.28
C GLN A 107 -7.48 -6.49 -2.30
N SER A 108 -6.54 -7.37 -1.93
CA SER A 108 -6.76 -8.42 -0.92
C SER A 108 -7.12 -7.89 0.47
N ASN A 109 -6.86 -6.62 0.75
CA ASN A 109 -7.21 -5.91 1.99
C ASN A 109 -8.53 -5.11 1.87
N GLY A 110 -9.27 -5.24 0.78
CA GLY A 110 -10.60 -4.65 0.59
C GLY A 110 -10.65 -3.26 -0.05
N TYR A 111 -9.51 -2.60 -0.29
CA TYR A 111 -9.49 -1.26 -0.90
C TYR A 111 -9.65 -1.32 -2.43
N GLY A 112 -10.44 -0.38 -2.98
CA GLY A 112 -10.58 -0.20 -4.41
C GLY A 112 -9.31 0.29 -5.10
N MET A 113 -9.05 -0.19 -6.32
CA MET A 113 -7.95 0.23 -7.18
C MET A 113 -8.46 0.83 -8.49
N TYR A 114 -7.75 1.84 -8.99
CA TYR A 114 -8.01 2.43 -10.30
C TYR A 114 -6.73 2.50 -11.16
N GLY A 115 -6.72 1.74 -12.27
CA GLY A 115 -5.62 1.66 -13.24
C GLY A 115 -4.60 0.54 -12.99
N SER A 116 -3.74 0.28 -13.98
CA SER A 116 -2.74 -0.81 -13.99
C SER A 116 -1.30 -0.35 -13.67
N ILE A 117 -0.97 0.93 -13.87
CA ILE A 117 0.38 1.46 -13.67
C ILE A 117 0.44 2.26 -12.36
N GLY A 118 1.22 1.77 -11.40
CA GLY A 118 1.54 2.49 -10.15
C GLY A 118 0.51 2.40 -9.01
N SER A 119 -0.33 1.35 -8.96
CA SER A 119 -1.25 1.00 -7.85
C SER A 119 -1.87 2.20 -7.12
N ARG A 120 -2.86 2.86 -7.71
CA ARG A 120 -3.53 4.01 -7.09
C ARG A 120 -4.83 3.58 -6.40
N LEU A 121 -4.92 3.83 -5.10
CA LEU A 121 -6.11 3.57 -4.29
C LEU A 121 -7.26 4.49 -4.73
N ALA A 122 -8.43 3.92 -4.97
CA ALA A 122 -9.58 4.62 -5.53
C ALA A 122 -10.03 5.82 -4.66
N HIS A 123 -10.07 5.66 -3.33
CA HIS A 123 -10.44 6.76 -2.43
C HIS A 123 -9.45 7.94 -2.48
N ARG A 124 -8.16 7.68 -2.73
CA ARG A 124 -7.16 8.74 -2.93
C ARG A 124 -7.30 9.44 -4.28
N ILE A 125 -7.88 8.77 -5.27
CA ILE A 125 -8.21 9.41 -6.55
C ILE A 125 -9.44 10.29 -6.36
N ALA A 126 -10.50 9.78 -5.75
CA ALA A 126 -11.69 10.58 -5.43
C ALA A 126 -11.34 11.85 -4.66
N TYR A 127 -10.60 11.72 -3.55
CA TYR A 127 -10.14 12.87 -2.77
C TYR A 127 -9.37 13.89 -3.63
N ARG A 128 -8.46 13.43 -4.51
CA ARG A 128 -7.69 14.33 -5.37
C ARG A 128 -8.53 15.05 -6.41
N LEU A 129 -9.54 14.40 -6.95
CA LEU A 129 -10.44 14.98 -7.94
C LEU A 129 -11.35 16.04 -7.31
N THR A 130 -11.72 15.89 -6.03
CA THR A 130 -12.69 16.79 -5.37
C THR A 130 -12.07 17.83 -4.44
N ALA A 131 -11.00 17.47 -3.72
CA ALA A 131 -10.36 18.30 -2.70
C ALA A 131 -8.90 18.65 -3.02
N GLY A 132 -8.35 18.13 -4.12
CA GLY A 132 -6.97 18.41 -4.55
C GLY A 132 -5.92 17.50 -3.89
N PRO A 133 -4.62 17.84 -4.00
CA PRO A 133 -3.54 16.96 -3.55
C PRO A 133 -3.66 16.66 -2.06
N ILE A 134 -3.44 15.38 -1.69
CA ILE A 134 -3.31 14.98 -0.29
C ILE A 134 -2.01 15.63 0.24
N PRO A 135 -2.06 16.40 1.34
CA PRO A 135 -0.88 17.04 1.89
C PRO A 135 0.24 16.04 2.20
N GLU A 136 1.49 16.51 2.09
CA GLU A 136 2.66 15.67 2.34
C GLU A 136 2.64 15.11 3.77
N GLY A 137 3.04 13.84 3.92
CA GLY A 137 3.06 13.15 5.22
C GLY A 137 1.68 12.68 5.73
N LEU A 138 0.58 13.06 5.08
CA LEU A 138 -0.77 12.66 5.49
C LEU A 138 -1.29 11.43 4.74
N VAL A 139 -2.17 10.70 5.41
CA VAL A 139 -2.94 9.58 4.87
C VAL A 139 -4.43 9.89 4.97
N LEU A 140 -5.26 9.23 4.17
CA LEU A 140 -6.71 9.39 4.26
C LEU A 140 -7.28 8.34 5.21
N ASP A 141 -7.92 8.83 6.27
CA ASP A 141 -8.74 8.03 7.19
C ASP A 141 -10.18 7.97 6.67
N HIS A 142 -10.80 6.82 6.79
CA HIS A 142 -12.20 6.61 6.40
C HIS A 142 -13.10 6.86 7.60
N LEU A 143 -13.70 8.04 7.69
CA LEU A 143 -14.57 8.41 8.80
C LEU A 143 -15.78 7.47 8.95
N CYS A 144 -16.23 6.84 7.86
CA CYS A 144 -17.27 5.82 7.91
C CYS A 144 -16.85 4.56 8.69
N HIS A 145 -15.57 4.19 8.72
CA HIS A 145 -15.07 3.13 9.62
C HIS A 145 -15.12 3.58 11.08
N THR A 146 -14.75 4.83 11.35
CA THR A 146 -14.73 5.37 12.72
C THR A 146 -16.14 5.48 13.28
N ARG A 147 -17.10 5.95 12.46
CA ARG A 147 -18.50 6.21 12.84
C ARG A 147 -19.33 4.94 12.92
N ASP A 148 -19.22 4.03 11.96
CA ASP A 148 -20.01 2.79 11.99
C ASP A 148 -19.32 1.72 12.85
N ARG A 149 -19.91 1.45 14.03
CA ARG A 149 -19.43 0.45 14.99
C ARG A 149 -19.75 -1.00 14.61
N SER A 150 -20.64 -1.22 13.64
CA SER A 150 -21.07 -2.55 13.21
C SER A 150 -20.13 -3.21 12.20
N CYS A 151 -19.21 -2.45 11.60
CA CYS A 151 -18.36 -2.96 10.54
C CYS A 151 -17.27 -3.91 11.07
N ALA A 152 -17.02 -5.00 10.35
CA ALA A 152 -16.13 -6.10 10.78
C ALA A 152 -14.62 -5.73 10.85
N ASP A 153 -14.26 -4.46 10.61
CA ASP A 153 -12.91 -3.89 10.51
C ASP A 153 -11.80 -4.85 10.01
N ASN A 154 -12.09 -5.52 8.90
CA ASN A 154 -11.16 -6.39 8.20
C ASN A 154 -11.30 -6.17 6.68
N ALA A 155 -10.63 -7.00 5.87
CA ALA A 155 -10.64 -6.89 4.41
C ALA A 155 -12.05 -6.96 3.78
N ASN A 156 -13.03 -7.54 4.48
CA ASN A 156 -14.42 -7.62 4.02
C ASN A 156 -15.25 -6.39 4.40
N CYS A 157 -14.71 -5.43 5.16
CA CYS A 157 -15.44 -4.25 5.56
C CYS A 157 -15.86 -3.41 4.33
N PRO A 158 -17.16 -3.16 4.11
CA PRO A 158 -17.65 -2.42 2.94
C PRO A 158 -17.14 -0.98 2.91
N HIS A 159 -16.86 -0.36 4.07
CA HIS A 159 -16.33 0.99 4.16
C HIS A 159 -14.95 1.16 3.53
N ARG A 160 -14.14 0.08 3.39
CA ARG A 160 -12.84 0.15 2.68
C ARG A 160 -13.00 0.42 1.18
N ARG A 161 -14.20 0.17 0.65
CA ARG A 161 -14.58 0.44 -0.73
C ARG A 161 -15.15 1.86 -0.90
N CYS A 162 -15.42 2.58 0.18
CA CYS A 162 -16.00 3.92 0.10
C CYS A 162 -15.00 4.91 -0.51
N VAL A 163 -15.46 5.68 -1.49
CA VAL A 163 -14.69 6.76 -2.13
C VAL A 163 -15.35 8.13 -1.98
N ASN A 164 -16.41 8.24 -1.17
CA ASN A 164 -17.07 9.52 -0.88
C ASN A 164 -16.07 10.49 -0.21
N PRO A 165 -15.77 11.65 -0.80
CA PRO A 165 -14.83 12.62 -0.24
C PRO A 165 -15.19 13.13 1.16
N THR A 166 -16.48 13.26 1.48
CA THR A 166 -16.94 13.72 2.82
C THR A 166 -16.65 12.69 3.92
N HIS A 167 -16.37 11.45 3.52
CA HIS A 167 -16.00 10.35 4.41
C HIS A 167 -14.48 10.16 4.51
N LEU A 168 -13.68 11.05 3.92
CA LEU A 168 -12.22 10.97 3.89
C LEU A 168 -11.61 12.17 4.59
N GLU A 169 -10.74 11.91 5.56
CA GLU A 169 -10.02 12.96 6.30
C GLU A 169 -8.50 12.76 6.14
N PRO A 170 -7.75 13.78 5.69
CA PRO A 170 -6.30 13.76 5.77
C PRO A 170 -5.85 13.84 7.21
N VAL A 171 -5.19 12.79 7.68
CA VAL A 171 -4.68 12.70 9.05
C VAL A 171 -3.25 12.19 9.03
N THR A 172 -2.55 12.33 10.16
CA THR A 172 -1.26 11.68 10.32
C THR A 172 -1.44 10.16 10.34
N ARG A 173 -0.40 9.43 9.92
CA ARG A 173 -0.40 7.97 10.03
C ARG A 173 -0.66 7.48 11.46
N ARG A 174 -0.22 8.24 12.48
CA ARG A 174 -0.41 7.91 13.89
C ARG A 174 -1.90 7.98 14.28
N GLU A 175 -2.59 9.04 13.87
CA GLU A 175 -4.02 9.22 14.11
C GLU A 175 -4.85 8.15 13.39
N ASN A 176 -4.56 7.89 12.11
CA ASN A 176 -5.24 6.84 11.35
C ASN A 176 -5.10 5.46 12.03
N ILE A 177 -3.92 5.14 12.55
CA ILE A 177 -3.69 3.88 13.29
C ILE A 177 -4.44 3.89 14.63
N ALA A 178 -4.50 5.02 15.33
CA ALA A 178 -5.19 5.16 16.60
C ALA A 178 -6.72 5.06 16.46
N ARG A 179 -7.28 5.53 15.34
CA ARG A 179 -8.71 5.47 15.01
C ARG A 179 -9.14 4.12 14.45
N GLY A 180 -8.23 3.38 13.81
CA GLY A 180 -8.51 2.03 13.31
C GLY A 180 -8.72 1.02 14.43
N ARG A 181 -9.75 0.18 14.32
CA ARG A 181 -10.05 -0.94 15.25
C ARG A 181 -9.33 -2.23 14.85
N GLY A 182 -8.50 -2.18 13.82
CA GLY A 182 -7.71 -3.30 13.28
C GLY A 182 -6.69 -3.91 14.25
N GLY A 183 -6.69 -3.55 15.53
CA GLY A 183 -6.11 -4.34 16.61
C GLY A 183 -6.88 -5.63 16.90
N ASP A 184 -8.17 -5.70 16.53
CA ASP A 184 -9.09 -6.72 17.08
C ASP A 184 -9.52 -7.78 16.05
N SER A 185 -9.01 -7.71 14.82
CA SER A 185 -9.28 -8.73 13.78
C SER A 185 -8.72 -10.14 14.09
N TRP A 186 -8.06 -10.31 15.25
CA TRP A 186 -7.47 -11.57 15.71
C TRP A 186 -7.75 -11.92 17.19
N GLY A 187 -8.69 -11.27 17.87
CA GLY A 187 -9.06 -11.64 19.26
C GLY A 187 -7.91 -11.56 20.28
N TYR A 188 -6.81 -10.87 19.94
CA TYR A 188 -5.74 -10.57 20.89
C TYR A 188 -5.98 -9.19 21.45
N ALA A 189 -6.44 -9.12 22.70
CA ALA A 189 -6.27 -7.92 23.49
C ALA A 189 -4.82 -7.45 23.34
N ARG A 190 -4.60 -6.28 22.72
CA ARG A 190 -3.28 -5.65 22.77
C ARG A 190 -2.96 -5.49 24.26
N PRO A 191 -1.90 -6.12 24.80
CA PRO A 191 -1.48 -5.78 26.14
C PRO A 191 -1.26 -4.26 26.13
N GLN A 192 -1.88 -3.56 27.09
CA GLN A 192 -1.63 -2.14 27.30
C GLN A 192 -0.12 -1.94 27.18
N SER A 193 0.30 -0.99 26.34
CA SER A 193 1.71 -0.69 26.19
C SER A 193 2.25 -0.44 27.59
N LYS A 194 3.07 -1.36 28.12
CA LYS A 194 3.71 -1.16 29.42
C LYS A 194 4.35 0.24 29.38
N PRO A 195 4.18 1.09 30.40
CA PRO A 195 4.94 2.32 30.49
C PRO A 195 6.40 1.94 30.25
N ARG A 196 7.04 2.63 29.31
CA ARG A 196 8.42 2.34 28.92
C ARG A 196 9.25 2.59 30.17
N ALA A 197 9.63 1.51 30.87
CA ALA A 197 10.47 1.60 32.05
C ALA A 197 11.65 2.52 31.71
N GLU A 198 11.90 3.50 32.58
CA GLU A 198 13.02 4.41 32.43
C GLU A 198 14.28 3.56 32.26
N LYS A 199 14.97 3.74 31.14
CA LYS A 199 16.19 2.99 30.89
C LYS A 199 17.24 3.49 31.85
N PRO A 200 18.00 2.59 32.52
CA PRO A 200 19.12 3.02 33.34
C PRO A 200 20.08 3.85 32.50
N THR A 201 20.64 4.91 33.08
CA THR A 201 21.67 5.75 32.43
C THR A 201 23.08 5.26 32.74
N VAL A 202 23.21 4.40 33.76
CA VAL A 202 24.47 3.88 34.28
C VAL A 202 24.39 2.38 34.50
N CYS A 203 25.55 1.74 34.56
CA CYS A 203 25.69 0.30 34.70
C CYS A 203 24.91 -0.26 35.89
N THR A 204 24.07 -1.26 35.63
CA THR A 204 23.21 -1.90 36.65
C THR A 204 23.97 -2.74 37.67
N ASN A 205 25.25 -3.06 37.43
CA ASN A 205 26.13 -3.71 38.41
C ASN A 205 26.71 -2.74 39.47
N GLY A 206 26.10 -1.56 39.68
CA GLY A 206 26.46 -0.62 40.75
C GLY A 206 27.77 0.14 40.56
N CYS A 207 28.44 0.03 39.40
CA CYS A 207 29.73 0.69 39.18
C CYS A 207 29.63 2.12 38.63
N ASN A 208 28.41 2.64 38.45
CA ASN A 208 28.08 4.00 37.99
C ASN A 208 28.74 4.43 36.66
N ARG A 209 29.23 3.47 35.86
CA ARG A 209 29.87 3.72 34.57
C ARG A 209 28.84 3.84 33.44
N PRO A 210 29.15 4.59 32.36
CA PRO A 210 28.30 4.67 31.18
C PRO A 210 27.96 3.30 30.60
N LEU A 211 26.74 3.19 30.07
CA LEU A 211 26.25 1.97 29.46
C LEU A 211 27.00 1.61 28.18
N TYR A 212 27.14 0.29 27.95
CA TYR A 212 27.64 -0.26 26.71
C TYR A 212 26.61 -1.20 26.06
N LYS A 213 26.26 -2.31 26.74
CA LYS A 213 25.31 -3.30 26.20
C LYS A 213 24.65 -4.09 27.33
N ARG A 214 23.37 -4.46 27.16
CA ARG A 214 22.52 -5.14 28.17
C ARG A 214 22.51 -4.39 29.52
N ASP A 215 22.44 -3.06 29.47
CA ASP A 215 22.44 -2.20 30.66
C ASP A 215 23.69 -2.35 31.56
N LEU A 216 24.78 -2.87 31.00
CA LEU A 216 26.09 -3.00 31.65
C LEU A 216 27.12 -2.09 30.99
N CYS A 217 28.08 -1.60 31.76
CA CYS A 217 29.28 -0.95 31.22
C CYS A 217 30.20 -1.98 30.54
N ARG A 218 31.12 -1.51 29.70
CA ARG A 218 31.98 -2.38 28.87
C ARG A 218 32.76 -3.44 29.69
N PRO A 219 33.36 -3.14 30.85
CA PRO A 219 33.99 -4.16 31.70
C PRO A 219 33.03 -5.18 32.31
N CYS A 220 31.87 -4.73 32.82
CA CYS A 220 30.87 -5.62 33.40
C CYS A 220 30.23 -6.52 32.33
N TYR A 221 29.99 -5.99 31.14
CA TYR A 221 29.53 -6.77 29.99
C TYR A 221 30.55 -7.85 29.58
N ARG A 222 31.86 -7.55 29.62
CA ARG A 222 32.91 -8.55 29.36
C ARG A 222 32.97 -9.65 30.42
N LYS A 223 32.76 -9.32 31.69
CA LYS A 223 32.65 -10.32 32.78
C LYS A 223 31.40 -11.19 32.58
N TRP A 224 30.27 -10.57 32.30
CA TRP A 224 29.01 -11.25 31.97
C TRP A 224 29.14 -12.21 30.78
N LEU A 225 29.91 -11.85 29.74
CA LEU A 225 30.21 -12.73 28.61
C LEU A 225 31.05 -13.97 28.96
N LYS A 226 31.69 -14.02 30.12
CA LYS A 226 32.51 -15.15 30.58
C LYS A 226 31.84 -15.94 31.71
N ASP A 227 30.70 -15.48 32.20
CA ASP A 227 29.96 -16.13 33.28
C ASP A 227 29.31 -17.43 32.76
N PRO A 228 29.62 -18.60 33.37
CA PRO A 228 29.04 -19.88 33.00
C PRO A 228 27.61 -20.07 33.54
N ALA A 229 27.18 -19.30 34.55
CA ALA A 229 25.82 -19.37 35.11
C ALA A 229 24.79 -18.63 34.24
N VAL A 230 25.24 -17.88 33.24
CA VAL A 230 24.36 -17.13 32.33
C VAL A 230 23.97 -18.00 31.13
N GLU A 231 22.72 -18.44 31.09
CA GLU A 231 22.15 -19.12 29.93
C GLU A 231 22.00 -18.16 28.73
N ARG A 232 22.66 -18.49 27.60
CA ARG A 232 22.72 -17.58 26.44
C ARG A 232 21.71 -17.99 25.36
N PRO A 233 20.98 -17.04 24.75
CA PRO A 233 20.08 -17.35 23.64
C PRO A 233 20.76 -18.05 22.45
N SER A 234 22.08 -17.87 22.27
CA SER A 234 22.89 -18.52 21.24
C SER A 234 23.21 -19.99 21.51
N GLN A 235 23.05 -20.45 22.76
CA GLN A 235 23.29 -21.84 23.15
C GLN A 235 22.02 -22.69 23.15
N ARG A 236 20.85 -22.06 22.94
CA ARG A 236 19.57 -22.77 22.95
C ARG A 236 19.42 -23.65 21.72
N THR A 237 18.99 -24.90 21.93
CA THR A 237 18.59 -25.78 20.83
C THR A 237 17.42 -25.16 20.07
N PRO A 238 17.19 -25.56 18.80
CA PRO A 238 16.01 -25.13 18.06
C PRO A 238 14.71 -25.37 18.85
N GLU A 239 14.59 -26.51 19.54
CA GLU A 239 13.43 -26.83 20.38
C GLU A 239 13.25 -25.84 21.55
N GLN A 240 14.30 -25.54 22.29
CA GLN A 240 14.25 -24.55 23.39
C GLN A 240 13.85 -23.16 22.87
N ARG A 241 14.38 -22.74 21.71
CA ARG A 241 14.00 -21.47 21.07
C ARG A 241 12.56 -21.47 20.56
N PHE A 242 12.03 -22.64 20.18
CA PHE A 242 10.67 -22.80 19.73
C PHE A 242 9.70 -22.63 20.90
N TRP A 243 9.85 -23.43 21.97
CA TRP A 243 8.94 -23.38 23.12
C TRP A 243 8.98 -22.06 23.89
N ALA A 244 10.12 -21.37 23.90
CA ALA A 244 10.21 -20.01 24.47
C ALA A 244 9.31 -18.97 23.78
N LYS A 245 8.77 -19.27 22.58
CA LYS A 245 7.88 -18.40 21.79
C LYS A 245 6.44 -18.93 21.75
N VAL A 246 6.09 -19.82 22.66
CA VAL A 246 4.75 -20.43 22.72
C VAL A 246 4.10 -20.05 24.03
N ARG A 247 2.92 -19.43 23.95
CA ARG A 247 2.04 -19.25 25.10
C ARG A 247 1.07 -20.42 25.15
N LYS A 248 1.28 -21.34 26.08
CA LYS A 248 0.37 -22.47 26.31
C LYS A 248 -0.87 -21.99 27.06
N THR A 249 -2.05 -22.29 26.53
CA THR A 249 -3.32 -22.21 27.26
C THR A 249 -3.89 -23.62 27.43
N ASP A 250 -5.01 -23.76 28.12
CA ASP A 250 -5.69 -25.04 28.34
C ASP A 250 -6.18 -25.70 27.04
N THR A 251 -6.28 -24.92 25.95
CA THR A 251 -6.74 -25.40 24.64
C THR A 251 -5.63 -25.28 23.59
N CYS A 252 -5.37 -24.07 23.11
CA CYS A 252 -4.41 -23.81 22.04
C CYS A 252 -3.05 -23.36 22.59
N TRP A 253 -1.97 -23.86 21.98
CA TRP A 253 -0.63 -23.38 22.27
C TRP A 253 -0.26 -22.34 21.23
N LEU A 254 -0.32 -21.06 21.59
CA LEU A 254 -0.32 -19.93 20.67
C LEU A 254 1.10 -19.43 20.42
N TRP A 255 1.49 -19.35 19.15
CA TRP A 255 2.75 -18.73 18.74
C TRP A 255 2.75 -17.23 19.04
N THR A 256 3.79 -16.73 19.71
CA THR A 256 3.91 -15.32 20.14
C THR A 256 4.93 -14.51 19.33
N ALA A 257 5.59 -15.13 18.34
CA ALA A 257 6.55 -14.47 17.46
C ALA A 257 5.98 -14.22 16.06
N SER A 258 6.84 -14.11 15.04
CA SER A 258 6.42 -13.76 13.69
C SER A 258 5.49 -14.81 13.07
N ILE A 259 4.43 -14.32 12.42
CA ILE A 259 3.49 -15.10 11.61
C ILE A 259 3.59 -14.66 10.15
N ASN A 260 3.28 -15.55 9.21
CA ASN A 260 3.18 -15.21 7.80
C ASN A 260 1.90 -14.38 7.59
N ARG A 261 2.07 -13.12 7.17
CA ARG A 261 0.95 -12.17 6.98
C ARG A 261 -0.07 -12.58 5.92
N HIS A 262 0.29 -13.45 4.98
CA HIS A 262 -0.60 -13.88 3.90
C HIS A 262 -1.36 -15.15 4.27
N THR A 263 -0.74 -16.08 4.99
CA THR A 263 -1.33 -17.37 5.34
C THR A 263 -1.85 -17.43 6.78
N GLY A 264 -1.33 -16.62 7.69
CA GLY A 264 -1.62 -16.64 9.12
C GLY A 264 -0.84 -17.70 9.91
N TYR A 265 0.04 -18.48 9.27
CA TYR A 265 0.81 -19.53 9.94
C TYR A 265 1.99 -18.97 10.74
N ALA A 266 2.27 -19.59 11.89
CA ALA A 266 3.49 -19.34 12.67
C ALA A 266 4.75 -19.57 11.82
N ARG A 267 5.77 -18.71 11.94
CA ARG A 267 7.05 -18.84 11.23
C ARG A 267 8.20 -19.01 12.23
N PHE A 268 8.96 -20.09 12.08
CA PHE A 268 10.06 -20.44 12.97
C PHE A 268 11.37 -20.67 12.22
N GLY A 269 12.47 -20.11 12.73
CA GLY A 269 13.80 -20.26 12.16
C GLY A 269 14.60 -21.37 12.87
N VAL A 270 14.77 -22.52 12.21
CA VAL A 270 15.47 -23.69 12.77
C VAL A 270 16.98 -23.46 12.84
N ARG A 271 17.55 -22.89 11.78
CA ARG A 271 18.94 -22.37 11.71
C ARG A 271 18.97 -21.10 10.87
N HIS A 272 20.12 -20.44 10.78
CA HIS A 272 20.28 -19.23 9.98
C HIS A 272 19.85 -19.48 8.53
N GLY A 273 18.88 -18.70 8.03
CA GLY A 273 18.31 -18.83 6.69
C GLY A 273 17.25 -19.93 6.51
N GLU A 274 17.07 -20.84 7.48
CA GLU A 274 16.08 -21.92 7.37
C GLU A 274 14.80 -21.61 8.16
N MET A 275 13.76 -21.22 7.42
CA MET A 275 12.46 -20.84 7.99
C MET A 275 11.38 -21.86 7.64
N VAL A 276 10.81 -22.49 8.67
CA VAL A 276 9.72 -23.46 8.57
C VAL A 276 8.44 -22.92 9.18
N ASP A 277 7.31 -23.57 8.89
CA ASP A 277 6.05 -23.26 9.57
C ASP A 277 6.02 -23.89 10.96
N GLY A 278 5.56 -23.14 11.96
CA GLY A 278 5.63 -23.54 13.35
C GLY A 278 4.82 -24.80 13.66
N HIS A 279 3.67 -24.99 13.01
CA HIS A 279 2.86 -26.19 13.16
C HIS A 279 3.56 -27.43 12.57
N ARG A 280 4.22 -27.31 11.41
CA ARG A 280 5.02 -28.40 10.82
C ARG A 280 6.21 -28.76 11.71
N TYR A 281 6.85 -27.76 12.31
CA TYR A 281 7.94 -28.00 13.27
C TYR A 281 7.46 -28.69 14.55
N SER A 282 6.32 -28.26 15.11
CA SER A 282 5.73 -28.92 16.27
C SER A 282 5.27 -30.35 15.97
N TYR A 283 4.73 -30.60 14.77
CA TYR A 283 4.39 -31.95 14.32
C TYR A 283 5.66 -32.81 14.26
N LEU A 284 6.73 -32.29 13.65
CA LEU A 284 8.00 -32.99 13.55
C LEU A 284 8.58 -33.38 14.92
N LEU A 285 8.51 -32.48 15.90
CA LEU A 285 9.02 -32.72 17.25
C LEU A 285 8.25 -33.82 18.01
N HIS A 286 6.93 -33.92 17.81
CA HIS A 286 6.06 -34.76 18.65
C HIS A 286 5.54 -36.02 17.95
N HIS A 287 5.32 -35.95 16.65
CA HIS A 287 4.73 -37.02 15.83
C HIS A 287 5.72 -37.57 14.80
N GLY A 288 6.89 -36.95 14.65
CA GLY A 288 7.93 -37.38 13.72
C GLY A 288 7.73 -36.87 12.29
N ALA A 289 8.34 -37.57 11.33
CA ALA A 289 8.35 -37.14 9.94
C ALA A 289 6.93 -37.02 9.37
N ILE A 290 6.65 -35.90 8.68
CA ILE A 290 5.41 -35.73 7.94
C ILE A 290 5.46 -36.68 6.73
N PRO A 291 4.52 -37.63 6.58
CA PRO A 291 4.55 -38.57 5.47
C PRO A 291 4.54 -37.85 4.11
N GLU A 292 5.09 -38.49 3.08
CA GLU A 292 5.15 -37.92 1.75
C GLU A 292 3.74 -37.55 1.26
N LYS A 293 3.59 -36.40 0.59
CA LYS A 293 2.31 -35.88 0.05
C LYS A 293 1.24 -35.55 1.12
N HIS A 294 1.61 -35.52 2.40
CA HIS A 294 0.74 -35.05 3.48
C HIS A 294 1.04 -33.60 3.87
N ASP A 295 -0.02 -32.88 4.19
CA ASP A 295 0.03 -31.57 4.80
C ASP A 295 -0.41 -31.67 6.27
N VAL A 296 0.18 -30.86 7.15
CA VAL A 296 -0.23 -30.81 8.55
C VAL A 296 -1.41 -29.86 8.68
N HIS A 297 -2.54 -30.38 9.14
CA HIS A 297 -3.79 -29.65 9.36
C HIS A 297 -4.01 -29.33 10.84
N HIS A 298 -4.64 -28.18 11.10
CA HIS A 298 -5.09 -27.79 12.44
C HIS A 298 -6.53 -28.24 12.68
N THR A 299 -6.74 -29.20 13.58
CA THR A 299 -8.09 -29.59 14.02
C THR A 299 -8.79 -28.47 14.78
N CYS A 300 -8.04 -27.56 15.41
CA CYS A 300 -8.57 -26.39 16.13
C CYS A 300 -8.83 -25.13 15.27
N HIS A 301 -8.44 -25.14 13.99
CA HIS A 301 -8.57 -24.01 13.05
C HIS A 301 -7.86 -22.70 13.41
N VAL A 302 -7.01 -22.71 14.43
CA VAL A 302 -6.15 -21.59 14.79
C VAL A 302 -4.80 -21.75 14.09
N ARG A 303 -4.56 -20.98 13.02
CA ARG A 303 -3.39 -21.17 12.13
C ARG A 303 -2.04 -20.96 12.81
N HIS A 304 -1.98 -20.20 13.89
CA HIS A 304 -0.77 -19.97 14.69
C HIS A 304 -0.75 -20.80 15.98
N CYS A 305 -1.64 -21.78 16.11
CA CYS A 305 -1.54 -22.82 17.13
C CYS A 305 -0.43 -23.81 16.77
N VAL A 306 0.33 -24.24 17.77
CA VAL A 306 1.40 -25.23 17.68
C VAL A 306 1.22 -26.32 18.75
N ASN A 307 0.00 -26.55 19.22
CA ASN A 307 -0.29 -27.66 20.14
C ASN A 307 -0.25 -28.96 19.32
N PRO A 308 0.65 -29.92 19.61
CA PRO A 308 0.74 -31.17 18.86
C PRO A 308 -0.56 -31.97 18.85
N ALA A 309 -1.38 -31.89 19.91
CA ALA A 309 -2.69 -32.55 19.97
C ALA A 309 -3.71 -31.97 18.96
N HIS A 310 -3.46 -30.78 18.43
CA HIS A 310 -4.31 -30.13 17.44
C HIS A 310 -3.78 -30.28 16.00
N LEU A 311 -2.77 -31.12 15.78
CA LEU A 311 -2.10 -31.29 14.50
C LEU A 311 -2.27 -32.71 13.97
N GLU A 312 -2.70 -32.80 12.72
CA GLU A 312 -2.93 -34.07 12.03
C GLU A 312 -2.28 -34.02 10.63
N ALA A 313 -1.55 -35.06 10.23
CA ALA A 313 -1.07 -35.18 8.86
C ALA A 313 -2.20 -35.74 8.00
N VAL A 314 -2.67 -34.95 7.05
CA VAL A 314 -3.76 -35.33 6.13
C VAL A 314 -3.28 -35.29 4.69
N THR A 315 -3.81 -36.18 3.86
CA THR A 315 -3.58 -36.10 2.42
C THR A 315 -4.25 -34.86 1.83
N ARG A 316 -3.76 -34.40 0.68
CA ARG A 316 -4.38 -33.30 -0.06
C ARG A 316 -5.85 -33.59 -0.43
N ALA A 317 -6.19 -34.85 -0.68
CA ALA A 317 -7.56 -35.27 -1.00
C ALA A 317 -8.51 -35.14 0.21
N GLU A 318 -8.06 -35.55 1.40
CA GLU A 318 -8.80 -35.41 2.66
C GLU A 318 -8.96 -33.93 3.05
N ASN A 319 -7.90 -33.14 2.91
CA ASN A 319 -7.93 -31.70 3.18
C ASN A 319 -8.96 -30.98 2.29
N LEU A 320 -9.10 -31.36 1.01
CA LEU A 320 -10.11 -30.81 0.10
C LEU A 320 -11.54 -31.24 0.47
N ARG A 321 -11.75 -32.48 0.94
CA ARG A 321 -13.05 -32.95 1.42
C ARG A 321 -13.51 -32.19 2.67
N GLN A 322 -12.61 -32.00 3.65
CA GLN A 322 -12.91 -31.23 4.87
C GLN A 322 -13.22 -29.74 4.60
N ARG A 323 -12.63 -29.15 3.54
CA ARG A 323 -12.94 -27.76 3.13
C ARG A 323 -14.33 -27.59 2.51
N LYS A 324 -14.90 -28.63 1.89
CA LYS A 324 -16.25 -28.59 1.29
C LYS A 324 -17.35 -28.66 2.34
N VAL A 325 -17.23 -29.58 3.31
CA VAL A 325 -18.20 -29.75 4.40
C VAL A 325 -18.38 -28.47 5.24
N ARG A 326 -17.34 -27.64 5.34
CA ARG A 326 -17.36 -26.38 6.11
C ARG A 326 -17.89 -25.14 5.36
N ARG A 327 -18.23 -25.28 4.07
CA ARG A 327 -18.78 -24.19 3.24
C ARG A 327 -20.27 -24.40 2.91
N SER A 328 -20.85 -25.48 3.42
CA SER A 328 -22.28 -25.81 3.38
C SER A 328 -22.94 -25.35 4.67
#